data_AF-A0A3R5V9A6-F1
#
_entry.id   AF-A0A3R5V9A6-F1
#
_cell.length_a   1.000
_cell.length_b   1.000
_cell.length_c   1.000
_cell.angle_alpha   90.00
_cell.angle_beta   90.00
_cell.angle_gamma   90.00
#
_symmetry.space_group_name_H-M   'P 1'
#
loop_
_entity.id
_entity.type
_entity.pdbx_description
1 polymer ?
#
loop_
_entity_poly.entity_id
_entity_poly.type
_entity_poly.pdbx_seq_one_letter_code
_entity_poly.pdbx_strand_id
1 'polypeptide(L)' 'MLSRKEKVYDIEKILYLYEKYGTLNAVRMRTGYGSKKIKEILIGRGIELNKYIPERWDFKEKLRY' A
#
# COMPACT_ATOMS: atom_id res chain seq x y z
N MET A 1 3.39 -10.95 -31.49
CA MET A 1 3.23 -11.14 -30.03
C MET A 1 3.89 -9.97 -29.32
N LEU A 2 3.13 -9.06 -28.73
CA LEU A 2 3.70 -7.97 -27.94
C LEU A 2 4.31 -8.58 -26.67
N SER A 3 5.65 -8.68 -26.63
CA SER A 3 6.38 -8.95 -25.39
C SER A 3 5.97 -7.88 -24.38
N ARG A 4 5.10 -8.26 -23.43
CA ARG A 4 4.87 -7.48 -22.22
C ARG A 4 6.25 -7.35 -21.57
N LYS A 5 6.88 -6.18 -21.69
CA LYS A 5 8.03 -5.83 -20.85
C LYS A 5 7.57 -6.03 -19.41
N GLU A 6 7.98 -7.14 -18.81
CA GLU A 6 7.80 -7.36 -17.40
C GLU A 6 8.49 -6.19 -16.72
N LYS A 7 7.69 -5.28 -16.16
CA LYS A 7 8.21 -4.22 -15.32
C LYS A 7 8.88 -4.95 -14.16
N VAL A 8 10.20 -4.98 -14.14
CA VAL A 8 10.96 -5.45 -12.99
C VAL A 8 10.69 -4.44 -11.89
N TYR A 9 9.98 -4.87 -10.86
CA TYR A 9 9.75 -4.05 -9.67
C TYR A 9 10.93 -4.26 -8.74
N ASP A 10 11.54 -3.17 -8.29
CA ASP A 10 12.57 -3.23 -7.26
C ASP A 10 11.90 -3.48 -5.91
N ILE A 11 11.75 -4.77 -5.59
CA ILE A 11 10.97 -5.22 -4.44
C ILE A 11 11.70 -4.90 -3.12
N GLU A 12 13.03 -4.99 -3.11
CA GLU A 12 13.86 -4.64 -1.96
C GLU A 12 13.73 -3.16 -1.62
N LYS A 13 13.75 -2.30 -2.65
CA LYS A 13 13.49 -0.87 -2.46
C LYS A 13 12.09 -0.59 -1.92
N ILE A 14 11.07 -1.30 -2.39
CA ILE A 14 9.70 -1.18 -1.86
C ILE A 14 9.64 -1.54 -0.37
N LEU A 15 10.27 -2.64 0.02
CA LEU A 15 10.35 -3.07 1.42
C LEU A 15 11.05 -2.04 2.28
N TYR A 16 12.25 -1.62 1.89
CA TYR A 16 13.03 -0.63 2.63
C TYR A 16 12.26 0.67 2.83
N LEU A 17 11.55 1.14 1.79
CA LEU A 17 10.74 2.34 1.88
C LEU A 17 9.51 2.13 2.78
N TYR A 18 8.89 0.95 2.73
CA TYR A 18 7.75 0.66 3.59
C TYR A 18 8.16 0.59 5.06
N GLU A 19 9.27 -0.07 5.37
CA GLU A 19 9.84 -0.14 6.72
C GLU A 19 10.26 1.25 7.24
N LYS A 20 10.88 2.07 6.37
CA LYS A 20 11.34 3.41 6.73
C LYS A 20 10.22 4.42 6.98
N TYR A 21 9.11 4.34 6.24
CA TYR A 21 8.05 5.36 6.29
C TYR A 21 6.70 4.84 6.84
N GLY A 22 6.55 3.54 7.00
CA GLY A 22 5.33 2.90 7.50
C GLY A 22 4.07 3.09 6.64
N THR A 23 4.17 3.73 5.47
CA THR A 23 3.00 4.18 4.70
C THR A 23 3.12 3.87 3.21
N LEU A 24 2.08 3.26 2.63
CA LEU A 24 2.00 2.97 1.19
C LEU A 24 2.16 4.21 0.30
N ASN A 25 1.62 5.36 0.72
CA ASN A 25 1.70 6.60 -0.05
C ASN A 25 3.15 7.12 -0.15
N ALA A 26 3.93 6.97 0.92
CA ALA A 26 5.35 7.36 0.94
C ALA A 26 6.19 6.49 0.00
N VAL A 27 5.89 5.19 -0.08
CA VAL A 27 6.50 4.27 -1.05
C VAL A 27 6.08 4.65 -2.47
N ARG A 28 4.79 4.90 -2.69
CA ARG A 28 4.22 5.32 -3.98
C ARG A 28 4.90 6.57 -4.54
N MET A 29 5.04 7.61 -3.74
CA MET A 29 5.64 8.88 -4.17
C MET A 29 7.11 8.73 -4.57
N ARG A 30 7.86 7.81 -3.95
CA ARG A 30 9.29 7.62 -4.22
C ARG A 30 9.58 6.62 -5.33
N THR A 31 8.71 5.62 -5.48
CA THR A 31 8.87 4.57 -6.51
C THR A 31 8.14 4.89 -7.80
N GLY A 32 7.13 5.76 -7.76
CA GLY A 32 6.23 6.01 -8.88
C GLY A 32 5.34 4.82 -9.25
N TYR A 33 5.34 3.74 -8.46
CA TYR A 33 4.52 2.57 -8.72
C TYR A 33 3.08 2.78 -8.24
N GLY A 34 2.11 2.14 -8.91
CA GLY A 34 0.72 2.20 -8.48
C GLY A 34 0.52 1.57 -7.10
N SER A 35 -0.30 2.20 -6.25
CA SER A 35 -0.56 1.75 -4.87
C SER A 35 -1.04 0.29 -4.81
N LYS A 36 -1.84 -0.14 -5.79
CA LYS A 36 -2.35 -1.50 -5.90
C LYS A 36 -1.21 -2.52 -6.01
N LYS A 37 -0.20 -2.22 -6.82
CA LYS A 37 0.91 -3.13 -7.09
C LYS A 37 1.89 -3.20 -5.92
N ILE A 38 2.16 -2.06 -5.30
CA ILE A 38 2.94 -1.99 -4.04
C ILE A 38 2.25 -2.84 -2.97
N LYS A 39 0.92 -2.72 -2.86
CA LYS A 39 0.11 -3.51 -1.93
C LYS A 39 0.16 -5.01 -2.23
N GLU A 40 0.03 -5.42 -3.48
CA GLU A 40 0.17 -6.84 -3.88
C GLU A 40 1.55 -7.39 -3.52
N ILE A 41 2.62 -6.60 -3.75
CA ILE A 41 3.99 -6.97 -3.40
C ILE A 41 4.17 -7.14 -1.89
N LEU A 42 3.68 -6.20 -1.09
CA LEU A 42 3.83 -6.23 0.37
C LEU A 42 3.01 -7.38 0.99
N ILE A 43 1.76 -7.57 0.54
CA ILE A 43 0.92 -8.68 0.97
C ILE A 43 1.53 -10.02 0.56
N GLY A 44 2.05 -10.14 -0.67
CA GLY A 44 2.69 -11.35 -1.17
C GLY A 44 3.93 -11.76 -0.38
N ARG A 45 4.53 -10.84 0.39
CA ARG A 45 5.64 -11.10 1.32
C ARG A 45 5.21 -11.24 2.79
N GLY A 46 3.92 -11.24 3.08
CA GLY A 46 3.40 -11.38 4.44
C GLY A 46 3.51 -10.10 5.27
N ILE A 47 3.68 -8.93 4.66
CA ILE A 47 3.65 -7.66 5.39
C ILE A 47 2.19 -7.29 5.64
N GLU A 48 1.80 -7.27 6.90
CA GLU A 48 0.52 -6.73 7.33
C GLU A 48 0.51 -5.22 7.07
N LEU A 49 -0.27 -4.83 6.07
CA LEU A 49 -0.56 -3.44 5.83
C LEU A 49 -1.48 -2.96 6.94
N ASN A 50 -0.96 -2.08 7.80
CA ASN A 50 -1.77 -1.35 8.77
C ASN A 50 -2.85 -0.58 8.00
N LYS A 51 -4.05 -1.17 7.92
CA LYS A 51 -5.23 -0.49 7.46
C LYS A 51 -5.53 0.54 8.54
N TYR A 52 -5.13 1.77 8.30
CA TYR A 52 -5.71 2.90 9.03
C TYR A 52 -7.19 2.92 8.69
N ILE A 53 -8.01 2.35 9.57
CA ILE A 53 -9.45 2.51 9.56
C ILE A 53 -9.68 3.84 10.29
N PRO A 54 -10.07 4.91 9.60
CA PRO A 54 -10.43 6.13 10.30
C PRO A 54 -11.63 5.81 11.20
N GLU A 55 -11.54 6.11 12.50
CA GLU A 55 -12.63 5.99 13.50
C GLU A 55 -13.89 6.83 13.15
N ARG A 56 -13.94 7.45 11.95
CA ARG A 56 -14.96 8.39 11.52
C ARG A 56 -16.25 7.77 11.01
N TRP A 57 -16.39 6.45 10.97
CA TRP A 57 -17.65 5.80 10.57
C TRP A 57 -18.61 5.50 11.72
N ASP A 58 -18.18 5.60 12.98
CA ASP A 58 -19.05 5.36 14.15
C ASP A 58 -19.81 6.61 14.63
N PHE A 59 -19.61 7.78 14.02
CA PHE A 59 -20.25 9.01 14.51
C PHE A 59 -21.72 9.18 14.11
N LYS A 60 -22.21 8.39 13.15
CA LYS A 60 -23.58 8.51 12.63
C LYS A 60 -24.59 7.52 13.22
N GLU A 61 -24.17 6.63 14.12
CA GLU A 61 -25.08 5.68 14.77
C GLU A 61 -25.60 6.18 16.14
N LYS A 62 -25.05 7.27 16.68
CA LYS A 62 -25.45 7.81 18.00
C LYS A 62 -26.57 8.87 18.00
N LEU A 63 -27.15 9.23 16.85
CA LEU A 63 -28.17 10.29 16.74
C LEU A 63 -29.59 9.76 16.53
N ARG A 64 -29.87 8.52 16.94
CA ARG A 64 -31.22 7.95 16.95
C ARG A 64 -31.62 7.56 18.37
N TYR A 65 -31.90 8.58 19.18
CA TYR A 65 -32.65 8.46 20.44
C TYR A 65 -33.69 9.58 20.47
#